data_AF-A0A944NCW3-F1
#
_entry.id   AF-A0A944NCW3-F1
#
_cell.length_a   1.000
_cell.length_b   1.000
_cell.length_c   1.000
_cell.angle_alpha   90.00
_cell.angle_beta   90.00
_cell.angle_gamma   90.00
#
_symmetry.space_group_name_H-M   'P 1'
#
loop_
_entity.id
_entity.type
_entity.pdbx_description
1 polymer ?
#
loop_
_entity_poly.entity_id
_entity_poly.type
_entity_poly.pdbx_seq_one_letter_code
_entity_poly.pdbx_strand_id
1 'polypeptide(L)'
;MEGQLELDLQESSNPLNHFFMTLESRMEGPFSRALSQLDSLEQESADGTELLFLLLEDTVFSSIYATFYEELFLKFSDTTEEGREQLIELFEQSSEQRDRLIAQQTGGHVDYIMRGGSCPGCSSCQFHQDVDDLVARWQQQDLNFFVTLYIGMQTIQTSFEQLLYDYLDSNDRIIRYFTPENILGLRKFIMDYSERELV
;
A
#
# COMPACT_ATOMS: atom_id res chain seq x y z
N MET A 1 -2.08 28.24 8.17
CA MET A 1 -2.19 26.89 7.63
C MET A 1 -1.11 26.63 6.59
N GLU A 2 -0.87 27.56 5.64
CA GLU A 2 0.21 27.43 4.64
C GLU A 2 1.63 27.34 5.24
N GLY A 3 1.92 28.10 6.31
CA GLY A 3 3.25 28.11 6.93
C GLY A 3 3.63 26.88 7.76
N GLN A 4 2.70 25.96 8.01
CA GLN A 4 2.96 24.72 8.76
C GLN A 4 3.28 23.57 7.81
N LEU A 5 2.60 23.52 6.65
CA LEU A 5 2.96 22.65 5.53
C LEU A 5 4.36 22.96 4.95
N GLU A 6 4.74 24.23 4.84
CA GLU A 6 6.09 24.60 4.37
C GLU A 6 7.23 24.22 5.34
N LEU A 7 6.94 24.15 6.64
CA LEU A 7 7.91 23.71 7.66
C LEU A 7 8.07 22.18 7.67
N ASP A 8 6.99 21.42 7.48
CA ASP A 8 7.05 19.96 7.38
C ASP A 8 7.68 19.47 6.04
N LEU A 9 7.58 20.27 4.97
CA LEU A 9 8.20 20.00 3.67
C LEU A 9 9.73 20.17 3.66
N GLN A 10 10.31 20.89 4.63
CA GLN A 10 11.76 21.05 4.76
C GLN A 10 12.44 19.88 5.51
N GLU A 11 11.68 18.97 6.13
CA GLU A 11 12.22 17.86 6.93
C GLU A 11 12.16 16.47 6.28
N SER A 12 11.51 16.27 5.13
CA SER A 12 11.61 14.95 4.47
C SER A 12 12.93 14.82 3.72
N SER A 13 13.93 14.20 4.34
CA SER A 13 15.17 13.77 3.69
C SER A 13 14.93 12.82 2.49
N ASN A 14 13.71 12.30 2.35
CA ASN A 14 13.29 11.39 1.29
C ASN A 14 12.55 12.13 0.16
N PRO A 15 13.14 12.25 -1.05
CA PRO A 15 12.50 12.91 -2.20
C PRO A 15 11.18 12.28 -2.65
N LEU A 16 10.93 11.01 -2.30
CA LEU A 16 9.68 10.34 -2.64
C LEU A 16 8.46 10.93 -1.88
N ASN A 17 8.68 11.53 -0.71
CA ASN A 17 7.59 12.17 0.05
C ASN A 17 7.07 13.40 -0.68
N HIS A 18 7.95 14.17 -1.34
CA HIS A 18 7.55 15.32 -2.15
C HIS A 18 6.69 14.90 -3.36
N PHE A 19 7.03 13.77 -3.98
CA PHE A 19 6.19 13.16 -5.01
C PHE A 19 4.78 12.90 -4.48
N PHE A 20 4.66 12.21 -3.34
CA PHE A 20 3.36 11.90 -2.75
C PHE A 20 2.55 13.17 -2.46
N MET A 21 3.15 14.17 -1.81
CA MET A 21 2.46 15.43 -1.53
C MET A 21 2.01 16.17 -2.81
N THR A 22 2.77 16.03 -3.90
CA THR A 22 2.37 16.58 -5.21
C THR A 22 1.12 15.87 -5.75
N LEU A 23 1.05 14.54 -5.64
CA LEU A 23 -0.15 13.79 -6.02
C LEU A 23 -1.34 14.11 -5.12
N GLU A 24 -1.11 14.15 -3.81
CA GLU A 24 -2.16 14.34 -2.81
C GLU A 24 -2.80 15.73 -2.93
N SER A 25 -2.07 16.74 -3.39
CA SER A 25 -2.63 18.08 -3.66
C SER A 25 -3.66 18.15 -4.80
N ARG A 26 -3.87 17.06 -5.54
CA ARG A 26 -4.86 16.97 -6.63
C ARG A 26 -6.26 16.74 -6.05
N MET A 27 -7.30 17.10 -6.82
CA MET A 27 -8.70 16.97 -6.40
C MET A 27 -9.11 15.53 -6.04
N GLU A 28 -8.43 14.54 -6.61
CA GLU A 28 -8.59 13.11 -6.31
C GLU A 28 -7.25 12.49 -5.93
N GLY A 29 -6.58 13.07 -4.93
CA GLY A 29 -5.35 12.55 -4.35
C GLY A 29 -5.51 11.12 -3.79
N PRO A 30 -4.41 10.36 -3.64
CA PRO A 30 -4.45 8.98 -3.15
C PRO A 30 -5.27 8.78 -1.86
N PHE A 31 -5.18 9.67 -0.88
CA PHE A 31 -5.93 9.54 0.37
C PHE A 31 -7.43 9.77 0.16
N SER A 32 -7.82 10.79 -0.62
CA SER A 32 -9.23 11.03 -0.96
C SER A 32 -9.89 9.86 -1.70
N ARG A 33 -9.11 9.15 -2.54
CA ARG A 33 -9.56 7.93 -3.22
C ARG A 33 -9.75 6.78 -2.23
N ALA A 34 -8.83 6.60 -1.29
CA ALA A 34 -8.95 5.59 -0.24
C ALA A 34 -10.20 5.82 0.64
N LEU A 35 -10.51 7.07 0.99
CA LEU A 35 -11.76 7.42 1.69
C LEU A 35 -13.00 7.06 0.85
N SER A 36 -13.00 7.39 -0.44
CA SER A 36 -14.13 7.07 -1.32
C SER A 36 -14.34 5.55 -1.49
N GLN A 37 -13.25 4.78 -1.48
CA GLN A 37 -13.29 3.31 -1.51
C GLN A 37 -13.85 2.75 -0.20
N LEU A 38 -13.43 3.30 0.95
CA LEU A 38 -14.01 2.94 2.24
C LEU A 38 -15.51 3.21 2.28
N ASP A 39 -15.96 4.39 1.85
CA ASP A 39 -17.38 4.74 1.79
C ASP A 39 -18.20 3.73 0.97
N SER A 40 -17.60 3.20 -0.10
CA SER A 40 -18.23 2.18 -0.94
C SER A 40 -18.29 0.82 -0.22
N LEU A 41 -17.20 0.40 0.44
CA LEU A 41 -17.20 -0.82 1.26
C LEU A 41 -18.22 -0.76 2.39
N GLU A 42 -18.34 0.37 3.09
CA GLU A 42 -19.33 0.55 4.15
C GLU A 42 -20.76 0.43 3.63
N GLN A 43 -21.05 0.96 2.43
CA GLN A 43 -22.36 0.87 1.79
C GLN A 43 -22.70 -0.53 1.28
N GLU A 44 -21.70 -1.29 0.86
CA GLU A 44 -21.87 -2.65 0.32
C GLU A 44 -21.91 -3.72 1.42
N SER A 45 -21.32 -3.45 2.58
CA SER A 45 -21.33 -4.35 3.73
C SER A 45 -22.71 -4.42 4.41
N ALA A 46 -23.15 -5.62 4.79
CA ALA A 46 -24.42 -5.80 5.50
C ALA A 46 -24.32 -5.39 6.97
N ASP A 47 -23.15 -5.60 7.60
CA ASP A 47 -22.88 -5.23 8.99
C ASP A 47 -21.37 -5.02 9.25
N GLY A 48 -21.04 -4.60 10.47
CA GLY A 48 -19.67 -4.33 10.89
C GLY A 48 -18.75 -5.55 10.93
N THR A 49 -19.28 -6.77 10.98
CA THR A 49 -18.47 -8.00 10.92
C THR A 49 -18.05 -8.27 9.48
N GLU A 50 -18.98 -8.13 8.53
CA GLU A 50 -18.67 -8.22 7.11
C GLU A 50 -17.69 -7.13 6.69
N LEU A 51 -17.92 -5.88 7.11
CA LEU A 51 -17.00 -4.78 6.88
C LEU A 51 -15.60 -5.09 7.43
N LEU A 52 -15.50 -5.58 8.67
CA LEU A 52 -14.21 -5.92 9.28
C LEU A 52 -13.46 -7.01 8.49
N PHE A 53 -14.18 -8.00 7.96
CA PHE A 53 -13.59 -9.03 7.11
C PHE A 53 -13.07 -8.46 5.78
N LEU A 54 -13.87 -7.63 5.10
CA LEU A 54 -13.47 -6.97 3.86
C LEU A 54 -12.25 -6.07 4.07
N LEU A 55 -12.23 -5.28 5.15
CA LEU A 55 -11.09 -4.44 5.50
C LEU A 55 -9.81 -5.25 5.73
N LEU A 56 -9.91 -6.41 6.40
CA LEU A 56 -8.76 -7.30 6.61
C LEU A 56 -8.25 -7.87 5.28
N GLU A 57 -9.16 -8.42 4.46
CA GLU A 57 -8.81 -9.04 3.18
C GLU A 57 -8.14 -8.04 2.24
N ASP A 58 -8.76 -6.87 2.06
CA ASP A 58 -8.25 -5.82 1.18
C ASP A 58 -6.94 -5.24 1.68
N THR A 59 -6.78 -5.05 3.00
CA THR A 59 -5.51 -4.58 3.58
C THR A 59 -4.37 -5.54 3.24
N VAL A 60 -4.58 -6.84 3.44
CA VAL A 60 -3.58 -7.85 3.15
C VAL A 60 -3.31 -7.89 1.65
N PHE A 61 -4.35 -7.90 0.81
CA PHE A 61 -4.22 -7.89 -0.64
C PHE A 61 -3.38 -6.69 -1.13
N SER A 62 -3.75 -5.47 -0.72
CA SER A 62 -3.06 -4.24 -1.09
C SER A 62 -1.61 -4.20 -0.60
N SER A 63 -1.32 -4.77 0.57
CA SER A 63 0.05 -4.84 1.09
C SER A 63 0.96 -5.76 0.27
N ILE A 64 0.44 -6.89 -0.19
CA ILE A 64 1.18 -7.80 -1.06
C ILE A 64 1.32 -7.16 -2.44
N TYR A 65 0.28 -6.50 -2.95
CA TYR A 65 0.34 -5.77 -4.22
C TYR A 65 1.40 -4.66 -4.17
N ALA A 66 1.45 -3.88 -3.09
CA ALA A 66 2.48 -2.86 -2.88
C ALA A 66 3.89 -3.46 -2.96
N THR A 67 4.11 -4.66 -2.40
CA THR A 67 5.40 -5.36 -2.47
C THR A 67 5.86 -5.60 -3.91
N PHE A 68 4.93 -5.91 -4.84
CA PHE A 68 5.28 -6.06 -6.25
C PHE A 68 5.75 -4.75 -6.90
N TYR A 69 5.13 -3.61 -6.55
CA TYR A 69 5.60 -2.30 -6.99
C TYR A 69 6.98 -1.99 -6.44
N GLU A 70 7.23 -2.31 -5.15
CA GLU A 70 8.53 -2.08 -4.53
C GLU A 70 9.63 -2.86 -5.23
N GLU A 71 9.41 -4.14 -5.50
CA GLU A 71 10.36 -4.96 -6.27
C GLU A 71 10.62 -4.39 -7.67
N LEU A 72 9.59 -3.86 -8.33
CA LEU A 72 9.74 -3.21 -9.63
C LEU A 72 10.58 -1.93 -9.53
N PHE A 73 10.29 -1.06 -8.56
CA PHE A 73 11.01 0.19 -8.34
C PHE A 73 12.48 -0.06 -8.00
N LEU A 74 12.76 -1.05 -7.13
CA LEU A 74 14.13 -1.43 -6.82
C LEU A 74 14.88 -1.89 -8.08
N LYS A 75 14.25 -2.68 -8.95
CA LYS A 75 14.86 -3.09 -10.24
C LYS A 75 15.12 -1.92 -11.18
N PHE A 76 14.29 -0.88 -11.18
CA PHE A 76 14.52 0.29 -12.04
C PHE A 76 15.83 1.02 -11.70
N SER A 77 16.21 1.05 -10.42
CA SER A 77 17.44 1.71 -9.97
C SER A 77 18.71 1.11 -10.56
N ASP A 78 18.67 -0.20 -10.86
CA ASP A 78 19.80 -0.98 -11.39
C ASP A 78 19.73 -1.22 -12.93
N THR A 79 18.73 -0.63 -13.61
CA THR A 79 18.43 -0.92 -15.01
C THR A 79 18.57 0.32 -15.91
N THR A 80 18.96 0.11 -17.17
CA THR A 80 18.97 1.13 -18.24
C THR A 80 17.55 1.57 -18.58
N GLU A 81 17.41 2.71 -19.26
CA GLU A 81 16.11 3.24 -19.69
C GLU A 81 15.31 2.22 -20.54
N GLU A 82 15.91 1.70 -21.62
CA GLU A 82 15.29 0.66 -22.47
C GLU A 82 14.89 -0.61 -21.67
N GLY A 83 15.67 -0.97 -20.64
CA GLY A 83 15.34 -2.10 -19.79
C GLY A 83 14.17 -1.83 -18.83
N ARG A 84 13.93 -0.56 -18.45
CA ARG A 84 12.79 -0.18 -17.61
C ARG A 84 11.48 -0.27 -18.37
N GLU A 85 11.45 0.15 -19.63
CA GLU A 85 10.27 -0.02 -20.50
C GLU A 85 9.88 -1.51 -20.60
N GLN A 86 10.86 -2.39 -20.81
CA GLN A 86 10.62 -3.84 -20.81
C GLN A 86 10.12 -4.37 -19.47
N LEU A 87 10.63 -3.85 -18.36
CA LEU A 87 10.16 -4.22 -17.02
C LEU A 87 8.70 -3.80 -16.79
N ILE A 88 8.29 -2.63 -17.29
CA ILE A 88 6.89 -2.17 -17.24
C ILE A 88 6.01 -3.10 -18.07
N GLU A 89 6.39 -3.37 -19.32
CA GLU A 89 5.63 -4.28 -20.20
C GLU A 89 5.48 -5.69 -19.57
N LEU A 90 6.55 -6.23 -18.98
CA LEU A 90 6.51 -7.52 -18.29
C LEU A 90 5.61 -7.47 -17.05
N PHE A 91 5.63 -6.36 -16.32
CA PHE A 91 4.75 -6.15 -15.16
C PHE A 91 3.27 -6.14 -15.58
N GLU A 92 2.93 -5.49 -16.69
CA GLU A 92 1.57 -5.47 -17.23
C GLU A 92 1.13 -6.85 -17.76
N GLN A 93 1.98 -7.50 -18.57
CA GLN A 93 1.70 -8.82 -19.15
C GLN A 93 1.52 -9.92 -18.08
N SER A 94 2.17 -9.76 -16.94
CA SER A 94 2.09 -10.71 -15.82
C SER A 94 0.98 -10.39 -14.82
N SER A 95 0.10 -9.42 -15.11
CA SER A 95 -1.01 -9.00 -14.21
C SER A 95 -1.86 -10.16 -13.72
N GLU A 96 -2.41 -10.98 -14.61
CA GLU A 96 -3.28 -12.10 -14.22
C GLU A 96 -2.55 -13.11 -13.32
N GLN A 97 -1.28 -13.41 -13.61
CA GLN A 97 -0.48 -14.31 -12.79
C GLN A 97 -0.18 -13.70 -11.42
N ARG A 98 0.14 -12.40 -11.37
CA ARG A 98 0.36 -11.65 -10.14
C ARG A 98 -0.90 -11.65 -9.28
N ASP A 99 -2.05 -11.34 -9.84
CA ASP A 99 -3.32 -11.28 -9.10
C ASP A 99 -3.68 -12.63 -8.48
N ARG A 100 -3.46 -13.74 -9.21
CA ARG A 100 -3.65 -15.09 -8.66
C ARG A 100 -2.70 -15.39 -7.51
N LEU A 101 -1.43 -14.99 -7.63
CA LEU A 101 -0.43 -15.18 -6.58
C LEU A 101 -0.78 -14.34 -5.34
N ILE A 102 -1.18 -13.09 -5.53
CA ILE A 102 -1.64 -12.21 -4.45
C ILE A 102 -2.84 -12.83 -3.76
N ALA A 103 -3.90 -13.20 -4.49
CA ALA A 103 -5.09 -13.80 -3.92
C ALA A 103 -4.78 -15.09 -3.11
N GLN A 104 -3.88 -15.94 -3.61
CA GLN A 104 -3.44 -17.13 -2.88
C GLN A 104 -2.71 -16.76 -1.58
N GLN A 105 -1.81 -15.77 -1.61
CA GLN A 105 -1.08 -15.33 -0.42
C GLN A 105 -2.02 -14.66 0.58
N THR A 106 -2.93 -13.79 0.11
CA THR A 106 -3.98 -13.15 0.90
C THR A 106 -4.80 -14.17 1.65
N GLY A 107 -5.33 -15.19 0.96
CA GLY A 107 -6.11 -16.26 1.62
C GLY A 107 -5.34 -16.95 2.74
N GLY A 108 -4.03 -17.23 2.51
CA GLY A 108 -3.17 -17.83 3.54
C GLY A 108 -2.99 -16.96 4.78
N HIS A 109 -2.78 -15.66 4.60
CA HIS A 109 -2.61 -14.70 5.71
C HIS A 109 -3.93 -14.42 6.44
N VAL A 110 -5.04 -14.26 5.71
CA VAL A 110 -6.38 -14.05 6.30
C VAL A 110 -6.78 -15.27 7.13
N ASP A 111 -6.62 -16.49 6.60
CA ASP A 111 -6.88 -17.72 7.34
C ASP A 111 -6.06 -17.82 8.63
N TYR A 112 -4.78 -17.43 8.56
CA TYR A 112 -3.88 -17.42 9.72
C TYR A 112 -4.37 -16.46 10.82
N ILE A 113 -4.74 -15.23 10.43
CA ILE A 113 -5.23 -14.19 11.34
C ILE A 113 -6.55 -14.63 11.97
N MET A 114 -7.49 -15.11 11.16
CA MET A 114 -8.81 -15.58 11.62
C MET A 114 -8.71 -16.77 12.57
N ARG A 115 -7.68 -17.61 12.44
CA ARG A 115 -7.41 -18.75 13.32
C ARG A 115 -6.59 -18.39 14.56
N GLY A 116 -6.40 -17.11 14.84
CA GLY A 116 -5.69 -16.66 16.04
C GLY A 116 -4.19 -16.94 15.99
N GLY A 117 -3.58 -16.86 14.79
CA GLY A 117 -2.15 -17.11 14.62
C GLY A 117 -1.78 -18.59 14.51
N SER A 118 -2.73 -19.46 14.12
CA SER A 118 -2.49 -20.89 13.94
C SER A 118 -2.59 -21.28 12.46
N CYS A 119 -1.52 -21.87 11.91
CA CYS A 119 -1.48 -22.34 10.53
C CYS A 119 -1.30 -23.88 10.44
N PRO A 120 -2.18 -24.62 9.74
CA PRO A 120 -2.00 -26.05 9.49
C PRO A 120 -0.98 -26.38 8.39
N GLY A 121 -0.35 -25.37 7.79
CA GLY A 121 0.50 -25.46 6.60
C GLY A 121 -0.20 -24.86 5.38
N CYS A 122 0.32 -23.73 4.90
CA CYS A 122 -0.13 -23.03 3.68
C CYS A 122 1.08 -22.51 2.88
N SER A 123 0.84 -21.95 1.70
CA SER A 123 1.88 -21.35 0.86
C SER A 123 2.51 -20.06 1.41
N SER A 124 1.93 -19.50 2.48
CA SER A 124 2.34 -18.22 3.08
C SER A 124 3.05 -18.40 4.43
N CYS A 125 3.26 -19.63 4.91
CA CYS A 125 3.74 -19.89 6.28
C CYS A 125 5.00 -19.11 6.68
N GLN A 126 5.95 -18.95 5.76
CA GLN A 126 7.21 -18.26 6.02
C GLN A 126 7.05 -16.75 6.23
N PHE A 127 5.91 -16.19 5.84
CA PHE A 127 5.60 -14.76 5.89
C PHE A 127 4.58 -14.41 6.98
N HIS A 128 4.10 -15.38 7.77
CA HIS A 128 3.08 -15.10 8.80
C HIS A 128 3.55 -14.12 9.87
N GLN A 129 4.85 -14.12 10.17
CA GLN A 129 5.47 -13.15 11.09
C GLN A 129 5.20 -11.69 10.67
N ASP A 130 4.96 -11.44 9.39
CA ASP A 130 4.73 -10.09 8.85
C ASP A 130 3.32 -9.56 9.18
N VAL A 131 2.41 -10.45 9.61
CA VAL A 131 1.01 -10.12 9.96
C VAL A 131 0.64 -10.52 11.40
N ASP A 132 1.59 -10.99 12.20
CA ASP A 132 1.35 -11.46 13.57
C ASP A 132 0.68 -10.40 14.45
N ASP A 133 1.07 -9.13 14.30
CA ASP A 133 0.51 -8.02 15.07
C ASP A 133 -0.98 -7.79 14.77
N LEU A 134 -1.48 -8.24 13.61
CA LEU A 134 -2.90 -8.14 13.24
C LEU A 134 -3.77 -9.14 14.00
N VAL A 135 -3.20 -10.25 14.49
CA VAL A 135 -3.95 -11.32 15.17
C VAL A 135 -4.65 -10.80 16.42
N ALA A 136 -3.95 -10.05 17.26
CA ALA A 136 -4.51 -9.52 18.49
C ALA A 136 -5.61 -8.47 18.21
N ARG A 137 -5.40 -7.63 17.19
CA ARG A 137 -6.37 -6.61 16.74
C ARG A 137 -7.64 -7.26 16.19
N TRP A 138 -7.49 -8.33 15.43
CA TRP A 138 -8.60 -9.13 14.91
C TRP A 138 -9.42 -9.76 16.04
N GLN A 139 -8.77 -10.39 17.01
CA GLN A 139 -9.46 -10.99 18.17
C GLN A 139 -10.23 -9.97 19.01
N GLN A 140 -9.77 -8.72 19.03
CA GLN A 140 -10.43 -7.60 19.70
C GLN A 140 -11.55 -6.97 18.87
N GLN A 141 -11.72 -7.38 17.60
CA GLN A 141 -12.64 -6.76 16.64
C GLN A 141 -12.42 -5.25 16.55
N ASP A 142 -11.15 -4.82 16.50
CA ASP A 142 -10.75 -3.41 16.51
C ASP A 142 -11.02 -2.75 15.15
N LEU A 143 -12.29 -2.44 14.87
CA LEU A 143 -12.74 -1.88 13.59
C LEU A 143 -12.01 -0.59 13.23
N ASN A 144 -11.81 0.31 14.21
CA ASN A 144 -11.12 1.58 13.98
C ASN A 144 -9.67 1.36 13.53
N PHE A 145 -8.98 0.38 14.12
CA PHE A 145 -7.65 0.00 13.68
C PHE A 145 -7.66 -0.49 12.23
N PHE A 146 -8.58 -1.38 11.85
CA PHE A 146 -8.64 -1.91 10.49
C PHE A 146 -9.08 -0.87 9.45
N VAL A 147 -9.97 0.07 9.80
CA VAL A 147 -10.30 1.22 8.95
C VAL A 147 -9.06 2.07 8.68
N THR A 148 -8.32 2.41 9.74
CA THR A 148 -7.11 3.23 9.64
C THR A 148 -6.05 2.53 8.79
N LEU A 149 -5.82 1.24 9.05
CA LEU A 149 -4.85 0.42 8.33
C LEU A 149 -5.24 0.26 6.85
N TYR A 150 -6.53 0.01 6.56
CA TYR A 150 -7.05 -0.07 5.21
C TYR A 150 -6.80 1.21 4.43
N ILE A 151 -7.17 2.36 4.99
CA ILE A 151 -6.97 3.66 4.32
C ILE A 151 -5.50 3.90 4.03
N GLY A 152 -4.62 3.66 5.00
CA GLY A 152 -3.18 3.80 4.81
C GLY A 152 -2.65 2.89 3.69
N MET A 153 -3.09 1.63 3.66
CA MET A 153 -2.67 0.69 2.62
C MET A 153 -3.21 0.99 1.23
N GLN A 154 -4.47 1.41 1.09
CA GLN A 154 -5.03 1.87 -0.18
C GLN A 154 -4.33 3.13 -0.69
N THR A 155 -4.00 4.05 0.23
CA THR A 155 -3.25 5.27 -0.09
C THR A 155 -1.86 4.90 -0.62
N ILE A 156 -1.15 3.95 0.00
CA ILE A 156 0.14 3.43 -0.49
C ILE A 156 0.01 2.82 -1.87
N GLN A 157 -0.92 1.87 -2.04
CA GLN A 157 -1.10 1.16 -3.31
C GLN A 157 -1.40 2.13 -4.45
N THR A 158 -2.36 3.04 -4.25
CA THR A 158 -2.74 4.05 -5.24
C THR A 158 -1.57 4.99 -5.55
N SER A 159 -0.79 5.37 -4.55
CA SER A 159 0.40 6.20 -4.73
C SER A 159 1.46 5.49 -5.56
N PHE A 160 1.68 4.20 -5.34
CA PHE A 160 2.65 3.41 -6.11
C PHE A 160 2.18 3.19 -7.55
N GLU A 161 0.89 2.95 -7.76
CA GLU A 161 0.32 2.87 -9.10
C GLU A 161 0.52 4.17 -9.89
N GLN A 162 0.18 5.32 -9.28
CA GLN A 162 0.39 6.63 -9.90
C GLN A 162 1.87 6.98 -10.06
N LEU A 163 2.74 6.52 -9.16
CA LEU A 163 4.18 6.65 -9.33
C LEU A 163 4.62 5.97 -10.63
N LEU A 164 4.19 4.71 -10.81
CA LEU A 164 4.58 3.90 -11.96
C LEU A 164 4.06 4.49 -13.28
N TYR A 165 2.75 4.78 -13.37
CA TYR A 165 2.09 5.07 -14.64
C TYR A 165 1.92 6.56 -14.95
N ASP A 166 1.83 7.43 -13.93
CA ASP A 166 1.57 8.86 -14.17
C ASP A 166 2.81 9.73 -13.97
N TYR A 167 3.66 9.39 -12.99
CA TYR A 167 4.72 10.29 -12.54
C TYR A 167 6.08 10.03 -13.20
N LEU A 168 6.44 8.76 -13.37
CA LEU A 168 7.76 8.37 -13.88
C LEU A 168 8.03 8.88 -15.30
N ASP A 169 7.03 8.86 -16.18
CA ASP A 169 7.12 9.32 -17.56
C ASP A 169 7.65 10.77 -17.68
N SER A 170 7.32 11.62 -16.70
CA SER A 170 7.73 13.02 -16.67
C SER A 170 8.86 13.33 -15.70
N ASN A 171 9.28 12.37 -14.87
CA ASN A 171 10.19 12.59 -13.74
C ASN A 171 11.17 11.43 -13.50
N ASP A 172 11.77 10.89 -14.56
CA ASP A 172 12.74 9.80 -14.55
C ASP A 172 13.86 9.92 -13.49
N ARG A 173 14.27 11.16 -13.16
CA ARG A 173 15.27 11.47 -12.14
C ARG A 173 14.93 10.93 -10.76
N ILE A 174 13.65 10.69 -10.46
CA ILE A 174 13.22 10.14 -9.17
C ILE A 174 13.69 8.69 -8.97
N ILE A 175 13.96 7.96 -10.06
CA ILE A 175 14.36 6.54 -10.03
C ILE A 175 15.65 6.33 -9.22
N ARG A 176 16.57 7.31 -9.21
CA ARG A 176 17.80 7.23 -8.40
C ARG A 176 17.54 7.17 -6.88
N TYR A 177 16.32 7.47 -6.47
CA TYR A 177 15.89 7.42 -5.08
C TYR A 177 15.11 6.15 -4.74
N PHE A 178 14.90 5.22 -5.69
CA PHE A 178 14.30 3.91 -5.45
C PHE A 178 15.29 2.98 -4.74
N THR A 179 15.53 3.30 -3.48
CA THR A 179 16.32 2.50 -2.53
C THR A 179 15.38 1.88 -1.50
N PRO A 180 15.76 0.75 -0.87
CA PRO A 180 14.94 0.14 0.18
C PRO A 180 14.59 1.13 1.30
N GLU A 181 15.54 1.98 1.70
CA GLU A 181 15.35 2.97 2.76
C GLU A 181 14.32 4.04 2.40
N ASN A 182 14.39 4.58 1.18
CA ASN A 182 13.45 5.61 0.74
C ASN A 182 12.06 5.04 0.45
N ILE A 183 11.96 3.82 -0.08
CA ILE A 183 10.66 3.18 -0.30
C ILE A 183 9.99 2.91 1.06
N LEU A 184 10.72 2.33 2.02
CA LEU A 184 10.21 2.14 3.39
C LEU A 184 9.87 3.48 4.06
N GLY A 185 10.69 4.50 3.86
CA GLY A 185 10.45 5.86 4.35
C GLY A 185 9.17 6.48 3.78
N LEU A 186 8.90 6.26 2.49
CA LEU A 186 7.67 6.70 1.84
C LEU A 186 6.46 5.99 2.43
N ARG A 187 6.51 4.66 2.61
CA ARG A 187 5.42 3.90 3.22
C ARG A 187 5.06 4.44 4.61
N LYS A 188 6.07 4.64 5.46
CA LYS A 188 5.87 5.21 6.80
C LYS A 188 5.27 6.60 6.74
N PHE A 189 5.79 7.45 5.86
CA PHE A 189 5.26 8.80 5.66
C PHE A 189 3.78 8.79 5.25
N ILE A 190 3.40 7.92 4.32
CA ILE A 190 2.00 7.79 3.87
C ILE A 190 1.12 7.26 5.01
N MET A 191 1.55 6.24 5.76
CA MET A 191 0.81 5.75 6.92
C MET A 191 0.61 6.85 7.96
N ASP A 192 1.67 7.57 8.33
CA ASP A 192 1.60 8.67 9.30
C ASP A 192 0.72 9.81 8.78
N TYR A 193 0.72 10.08 7.47
CA TYR A 193 -0.16 11.06 6.85
C TYR A 193 -1.63 10.62 6.98
N SER A 194 -1.95 9.40 6.54
CA SER A 194 -3.31 8.86 6.61
C SER A 194 -3.84 8.82 8.05
N GLU A 195 -3.02 8.43 9.02
CA GLU A 195 -3.40 8.45 10.44
C GLU A 195 -3.70 9.87 10.95
N ARG A 196 -2.91 10.88 10.56
CA ARG A 196 -3.15 12.27 10.97
C ARG A 196 -4.41 12.86 10.37
N GLU A 197 -4.68 12.58 9.10
CA GLU A 197 -5.84 13.15 8.39
C GLU A 197 -7.18 12.51 8.83
N LEU A 198 -7.14 11.37 9.52
CA LEU A 198 -8.32 10.71 10.08
C LEU A 198 -8.75 11.25 11.46
N VAL A 199 -7.93 12.07 12.12
CA VAL A 199 -8.14 12.61 13.49
C VAL A 199 -8.69 14.03 13.44
#